data_AF-A0A9C8H7D5-F1
#
_entry.id   AF-A0A9C8H7D5-F1
#
_cell.length_a   1.000
_cell.length_b   1.000
_cell.length_c   1.000
_cell.angle_alpha   90.00
_cell.angle_beta   90.00
_cell.angle_gamma   90.00
#
_symmetry.space_group_name_H-M   'P 1'
#
loop_
_entity.id
_entity.type
_entity.pdbx_description
1 polymer ?
#
loop_
_entity_poly.entity_id
_entity_poly.type
_entity_poly.pdbx_seq_one_letter_code
_entity_poly.pdbx_strand_id
1 'polypeptide(L)'
;MSNGGSLLPIIAILPFLGALIPGIMIRAGRTACASFTAMPTILALVMLGVLVPDVMRGEMIQWQVAWLPQLGLSASFFLDGLGLLFAGMILGMGLLITLYARFYLSGEDPMGQFYTYLLLFQGAMLGIVISDNILLLLIFWELTSLTSFLLIGYWKHLPEGRQGARMALA
;
A
#
# COMPACT_ATOMS: atom_id res chain seq x y z
N MET A 1 21.60 15.66 -5.88
CA MET A 1 20.30 14.99 -5.70
C MET A 1 20.61 13.68 -5.00
N SER A 2 20.19 13.49 -3.74
CA SER A 2 20.40 12.20 -3.06
C SER A 2 19.77 11.10 -3.93
N ASN A 3 20.52 10.05 -4.23
CA ASN A 3 20.00 8.90 -5.00
C ASN A 3 18.74 8.29 -4.35
N GLY A 4 18.54 8.51 -3.05
CA GLY A 4 17.39 8.02 -2.28
C GLY A 4 16.04 8.59 -2.71
N GLY A 5 15.97 9.80 -3.28
CA GLY A 5 14.70 10.39 -3.73
C GLY A 5 14.00 9.54 -4.79
N SER A 6 14.76 8.93 -5.70
CA SER A 6 14.21 8.05 -6.75
C SER A 6 13.51 6.79 -6.23
N LEU A 7 13.78 6.38 -4.98
CA LEU A 7 13.17 5.21 -4.35
C LEU A 7 11.75 5.47 -3.86
N LEU A 8 11.40 6.71 -3.52
CA LEU A 8 10.07 7.07 -2.99
C LEU A 8 8.90 6.67 -3.91
N PRO A 9 8.88 7.05 -5.20
CA PRO A 9 7.80 6.63 -6.10
C PRO A 9 7.76 5.11 -6.29
N ILE A 10 8.91 4.42 -6.23
CA ILE A 10 8.99 2.96 -6.36
C ILE A 10 8.38 2.29 -5.13
N ILE A 11 8.70 2.77 -3.92
CA ILE A 11 8.12 2.32 -2.65
C ILE A 11 6.59 2.53 -2.67
N ALA A 12 6.12 3.67 -3.17
CA ALA A 12 4.70 3.99 -3.28
C ALA A 12 3.96 3.02 -4.22
N ILE A 13 4.55 2.68 -5.37
CA ILE A 13 3.91 1.91 -6.44
C ILE A 13 4.00 0.39 -6.20
N LEU A 14 5.01 -0.07 -5.46
CA LEU A 14 5.28 -1.48 -5.20
C LEU A 14 4.06 -2.28 -4.69
N PRO A 15 3.31 -1.82 -3.68
CA PRO A 15 2.11 -2.52 -3.22
C PRO A 15 1.03 -2.62 -4.30
N PHE A 16 0.85 -1.59 -5.13
CA PHE A 16 -0.14 -1.60 -6.22
C PHE A 16 0.24 -2.58 -7.33
N LEU A 17 1.51 -2.64 -7.72
CA LEU A 17 2.00 -3.67 -8.65
C LEU A 17 1.89 -5.07 -8.05
N GLY A 18 2.20 -5.18 -6.75
CA GLY A 18 2.02 -6.40 -5.98
C GLY A 18 0.59 -6.91 -5.99
N ALA A 19 -0.40 -6.02 -5.97
CA ALA A 19 -1.82 -6.37 -5.95
C ALA A 19 -2.29 -7.13 -7.21
N LEU A 20 -1.52 -7.10 -8.30
CA LEU A 20 -1.78 -7.88 -9.51
C LEU A 20 -1.35 -9.35 -9.37
N ILE A 21 -0.37 -9.63 -8.50
CA ILE A 21 0.25 -10.96 -8.33
C ILE A 21 -0.74 -12.00 -7.78
N PRO A 22 -1.55 -11.73 -6.73
CA PRO A 22 -2.48 -12.71 -6.17
C PRO A 22 -3.51 -13.21 -7.19
N GLY A 23 -3.96 -12.36 -8.11
CA GLY A 23 -4.91 -12.73 -9.17
C GLY A 23 -4.34 -13.75 -10.17
N ILE A 24 -3.03 -13.70 -10.42
CA ILE A 24 -2.33 -14.62 -11.33
C ILE A 24 -1.91 -15.90 -10.58
N MET A 25 -1.40 -15.73 -9.36
CA MET A 25 -0.80 -16.81 -8.56
C MET A 25 -1.82 -17.66 -7.80
N ILE A 26 -3.12 -17.35 -7.87
CA ILE A 26 -4.16 -18.16 -7.22
C ILE A 26 -4.15 -19.62 -7.72
N ARG A 27 -3.73 -19.86 -8.96
CA ARG A 27 -3.63 -21.20 -9.56
C ARG A 27 -2.39 -21.98 -9.13
N ALA A 28 -1.37 -21.30 -8.59
CA ALA A 28 -0.10 -21.90 -8.15
C ALA A 28 -0.16 -22.46 -6.72
N GLY A 29 -1.28 -22.29 -6.03
CA GLY A 29 -1.51 -22.80 -4.68
C GLY A 29 -1.35 -21.74 -3.58
N ARG A 30 -1.87 -22.07 -2.39
CA ARG A 30 -2.05 -21.12 -1.27
C ARG A 30 -0.74 -20.56 -0.73
N THR A 31 0.25 -21.43 -0.54
CA THR A 31 1.58 -21.03 -0.02
C THR A 31 2.29 -20.14 -1.02
N ALA A 32 2.24 -20.47 -2.32
CA ALA A 32 2.82 -19.63 -3.36
C ALA A 32 2.13 -18.26 -3.38
N CYS A 33 0.80 -18.20 -3.41
CA CYS A 33 0.07 -16.94 -3.40
C CYS A 33 0.47 -16.05 -2.21
N ALA A 34 0.51 -16.58 -0.98
CA ALA A 34 0.92 -15.83 0.21
C ALA A 34 2.39 -15.35 0.14
N SER A 35 3.33 -16.22 -0.22
CA SER A 35 4.75 -15.86 -0.32
C SER A 35 5.01 -14.80 -1.40
N PHE A 36 4.35 -14.93 -2.55
CA PHE A 36 4.48 -13.98 -3.65
C PHE A 36 3.81 -12.63 -3.36
N THR A 37 2.74 -12.63 -2.55
CA THR A 37 2.10 -11.40 -2.06
C THR A 37 2.98 -10.65 -1.06
N ALA A 38 3.75 -11.36 -0.24
CA ALA A 38 4.64 -10.73 0.75
C ALA A 38 5.87 -10.05 0.11
N MET A 39 6.32 -10.52 -1.05
CA MET A 39 7.55 -10.03 -1.71
C MET A 39 7.55 -8.52 -2.00
N PRO A 40 6.51 -7.91 -2.61
CA PRO A 40 6.44 -6.47 -2.80
C PRO A 40 6.56 -5.66 -1.51
N THR A 41 5.91 -6.11 -0.43
CA THR A 41 5.97 -5.44 0.88
C THR A 41 7.36 -5.55 1.50
N ILE A 42 8.00 -6.73 1.42
CA ILE A 42 9.38 -6.92 1.90
C ILE A 42 10.34 -6.01 1.12
N LEU A 43 10.22 -5.95 -0.21
CA LEU A 43 11.06 -5.11 -1.05
C LEU A 43 10.88 -3.63 -0.71
N ALA A 44 9.65 -3.16 -0.53
CA ALA A 44 9.37 -1.79 -0.11
C ALA A 44 9.96 -1.49 1.28
N LEU A 45 9.91 -2.44 2.21
CA LEU A 45 10.45 -2.29 3.57
C LEU A 45 11.99 -2.25 3.57
N VAL A 46 12.64 -3.06 2.73
CA VAL A 46 14.09 -3.00 2.51
C VAL A 46 14.49 -1.65 1.90
N MET A 47 13.78 -1.19 0.87
CA MET A 47 14.03 0.12 0.26
C MET A 47 13.84 1.26 1.26
N LEU A 48 12.80 1.21 2.09
CA LEU A 48 12.60 2.17 3.17
C LEU A 48 13.75 2.11 4.20
N GLY A 49 14.23 0.90 4.53
CA GLY A 49 15.37 0.68 5.41
C GLY A 49 16.66 1.33 4.93
N VAL A 50 16.89 1.38 3.61
CA VAL A 50 18.03 2.09 3.02
C VAL A 50 17.94 3.60 3.24
N LEU A 51 16.74 4.17 3.33
CA LEU A 51 16.52 5.60 3.55
C LEU A 51 16.59 6.01 5.03
N VAL A 52 16.50 5.06 5.97
CA VAL A 52 16.50 5.33 7.42
C VAL A 52 17.70 6.17 7.87
N PRO A 53 18.97 5.87 7.49
CA PRO A 53 20.11 6.61 7.99
C PRO A 53 20.09 8.09 7.57
N ASP A 54 19.58 8.39 6.38
CA ASP A 54 19.51 9.75 5.85
C ASP A 54 18.46 10.56 6.62
N VAL A 55 17.27 9.99 6.81
CA VAL A 55 16.19 10.60 7.60
C VAL A 55 16.60 10.79 9.06
N MET A 56 17.32 9.83 9.65
CA MET A 56 17.82 9.93 11.03
C MET A 56 18.89 11.01 11.22
N ARG A 57 19.57 11.45 10.15
CA ARG A 57 20.46 12.62 10.17
C ARG A 57 19.71 13.96 10.05
N GLY A 58 18.38 13.92 9.97
CA GLY A 58 17.53 15.10 9.77
C GLY A 58 17.41 15.53 8.32
N GLU A 59 17.86 14.70 7.36
CA GLU A 59 17.67 14.98 5.94
C GLU A 59 16.22 14.69 5.53
N MET A 60 15.60 15.63 4.80
CA MET A 60 14.30 15.40 4.17
C MET A 60 14.53 14.89 2.75
N ILE A 61 14.09 13.67 2.46
CA ILE A 61 14.19 13.09 1.12
C ILE A 61 12.97 13.53 0.33
N GLN A 62 13.18 14.09 -0.87
CA GLN A 62 12.11 14.56 -1.72
C GLN A 62 12.29 14.04 -3.15
N TRP A 63 11.16 13.83 -3.82
CA TRP A 63 11.09 13.51 -5.23
C TRP A 63 9.89 14.21 -5.86
N GLN A 64 10.08 14.76 -7.05
CA GLN A 64 9.03 15.48 -7.74
C GLN A 64 9.10 15.22 -9.24
N VAL A 65 7.95 15.00 -9.86
CA VAL A 65 7.78 15.02 -11.31
C VAL A 65 6.62 15.94 -11.68
N ALA A 66 6.81 16.75 -12.73
CA ALA A 66 5.73 17.59 -13.24
C ALA A 66 4.65 16.70 -13.87
N TRP A 67 3.42 16.76 -13.34
CA TRP A 67 2.30 15.94 -13.82
C TRP A 67 1.40 16.73 -14.76
N LEU A 68 0.94 17.91 -14.32
CA LEU A 68 0.08 18.80 -15.10
C LEU A 68 0.60 20.23 -14.98
N PRO A 69 1.68 20.58 -15.71
CA PRO A 69 2.41 21.84 -15.54
C PRO A 69 1.54 23.08 -15.78
N GLN A 70 0.53 22.96 -16.64
CA GLN A 70 -0.41 24.04 -16.98
C GLN A 70 -1.25 24.49 -15.78
N LEU A 71 -1.49 23.59 -14.82
CA LEU A 71 -2.20 23.87 -13.56
C LEU A 71 -1.23 24.02 -12.37
N GLY A 72 0.08 24.02 -12.61
CA GLY A 72 1.11 24.01 -11.56
C GLY A 72 1.15 22.72 -10.74
N LEU A 73 0.54 21.63 -11.23
CA LEU A 73 0.45 20.36 -10.51
C LEU A 73 1.68 19.48 -10.78
N SER A 74 2.21 18.94 -9.70
CA SER A 74 3.31 17.96 -9.71
C SER A 74 2.90 16.74 -8.91
N ALA A 75 3.48 15.58 -9.21
CA ALA A 75 3.45 14.45 -8.30
C ALA A 75 4.71 14.54 -7.45
N SER A 76 4.53 14.93 -6.19
CA SER A 76 5.61 15.16 -5.24
C SER A 76 5.48 14.19 -4.07
N PHE A 77 6.58 13.54 -3.74
CA PHE A 77 6.72 12.68 -2.57
C PHE A 77 7.81 13.22 -1.67
N PHE A 78 7.58 13.15 -0.37
CA PHE A 78 8.58 13.48 0.63
C PHE A 78 8.63 12.40 1.71
N LEU A 79 9.77 12.30 2.39
CA LEU A 79 9.96 11.42 3.52
C LEU A 79 10.78 12.15 4.58
N ASP A 80 10.14 12.41 5.70
CA ASP A 80 10.74 12.92 6.93
C ASP A 80 10.66 11.86 8.05
N GLY A 81 11.05 12.22 9.28
CA GLY A 81 11.04 11.29 10.42
C GLY A 81 9.64 10.75 10.76
N LEU A 82 8.60 11.55 10.58
CA LEU A 82 7.23 11.14 10.86
C LEU A 82 6.71 10.20 9.76
N GLY A 83 6.96 10.55 8.50
CA GLY A 83 6.65 9.74 7.34
C GLY A 83 7.35 8.38 7.40
N LEU A 84 8.61 8.33 7.85
CA LEU A 84 9.34 7.08 8.05
C LEU A 84 8.68 6.17 9.10
N LEU A 85 8.24 6.73 10.23
CA LEU A 85 7.57 5.98 11.28
C LEU A 85 6.27 5.35 10.76
N PHE A 86 5.42 6.15 10.11
CA PHE A 86 4.15 5.66 9.59
C PHE A 86 4.34 4.69 8.42
N ALA A 87 5.25 4.97 7.49
CA ALA A 87 5.59 4.07 6.39
C ALA A 87 6.10 2.71 6.90
N GLY A 88 6.97 2.73 7.91
CA GLY A 88 7.48 1.52 8.56
C GLY A 88 6.38 0.72 9.25
N MET A 89 5.45 1.40 9.94
CA MET A 89 4.30 0.75 10.58
C MET A 89 3.34 0.13 9.54
N ILE A 90 3.02 0.86 8.46
CA ILE A 90 2.13 0.38 7.40
C ILE A 90 2.72 -0.85 6.71
N LEU A 91 3.99 -0.79 6.29
CA LEU A 91 4.66 -1.91 5.63
C LEU A 91 4.90 -3.08 6.59
N GLY A 92 5.30 -2.80 7.84
CA GLY A 92 5.56 -3.81 8.85
C GLY A 92 4.29 -4.57 9.25
N MET A 93 3.23 -3.85 9.61
CA MET A 93 1.94 -4.46 9.95
C MET A 93 1.31 -5.13 8.73
N GLY A 94 1.40 -4.51 7.55
CA GLY A 94 0.90 -5.10 6.31
C GLY A 94 1.58 -6.43 5.95
N LEU A 95 2.90 -6.55 6.19
CA LEU A 95 3.62 -7.81 6.04
C LEU A 95 3.13 -8.87 7.04
N LEU A 96 3.00 -8.51 8.32
CA LEU A 96 2.53 -9.43 9.35
C LEU A 96 1.10 -9.92 9.06
N ILE A 97 0.20 -9.02 8.66
CA ILE A 97 -1.17 -9.35 8.27
C ILE A 97 -1.17 -10.27 7.04
N THR A 98 -0.31 -10.03 6.06
CA THR A 98 -0.18 -10.88 4.87
C THR A 98 0.25 -12.31 5.25
N LEU A 99 1.23 -12.46 6.14
CA LEU A 99 1.67 -13.77 6.62
C LEU A 99 0.60 -14.48 7.46
N TYR A 100 -0.10 -13.74 8.30
CA TYR A 100 -1.18 -14.27 9.14
C TYR A 100 -2.40 -14.71 8.32
N ALA A 101 -2.77 -13.95 7.28
CA ALA A 101 -3.92 -14.22 6.43
C ALA A 101 -3.87 -15.62 5.77
N ARG A 102 -2.67 -16.17 5.55
CA ARG A 102 -2.48 -17.56 5.07
C ARG A 102 -3.09 -18.59 6.00
N PHE A 103 -2.96 -18.39 7.32
CA PHE A 103 -3.45 -19.30 8.35
C PHE A 103 -4.89 -18.99 8.74
N TYR A 104 -5.31 -17.73 8.57
CA TYR A 104 -6.65 -17.28 8.90
C TYR A 104 -7.71 -17.66 7.85
N LEU A 105 -7.42 -17.47 6.56
CA LEU A 105 -8.39 -17.76 5.49
C LEU A 105 -8.48 -19.27 5.23
N SER A 106 -9.70 -19.77 5.03
CA SER A 106 -9.96 -21.18 4.76
C SER A 106 -9.59 -21.58 3.32
N GLY A 107 -9.56 -22.89 3.05
CA GLY A 107 -9.31 -23.49 1.73
C GLY A 107 -10.13 -22.90 0.58
N GLU A 108 -11.38 -22.59 0.89
CA GLU A 108 -12.43 -22.24 -0.07
C GLU A 108 -12.60 -20.72 -0.25
N ASP A 109 -11.99 -19.93 0.63
CA ASP A 109 -12.03 -18.47 0.53
C ASP A 109 -11.25 -17.97 -0.71
N PRO A 110 -11.75 -16.93 -1.41
CA PRO A 110 -11.05 -16.31 -2.52
C PRO A 110 -9.83 -15.49 -2.06
N MET A 111 -8.78 -16.19 -1.60
CA MET A 111 -7.53 -15.61 -1.07
C MET A 111 -6.90 -14.56 -1.96
N GLY A 112 -6.91 -14.79 -3.29
CA GLY A 112 -6.33 -13.83 -4.24
C GLY A 112 -6.99 -12.46 -4.15
N GLN A 113 -8.31 -12.42 -4.03
CA GLN A 113 -9.07 -11.17 -3.90
C GLN A 113 -8.76 -10.45 -2.59
N PHE A 114 -8.69 -11.18 -1.47
CA PHE A 114 -8.33 -10.60 -0.18
C PHE A 114 -6.94 -9.96 -0.22
N TYR A 115 -5.93 -10.68 -0.74
CA TYR A 115 -4.56 -10.18 -0.85
C TYR A 115 -4.44 -8.99 -1.80
N THR A 116 -5.16 -8.99 -2.92
CA THR A 116 -5.22 -7.83 -3.82
C THR A 116 -5.76 -6.61 -3.08
N TYR A 117 -6.88 -6.73 -2.36
CA TYR A 117 -7.45 -5.60 -1.63
C TYR A 117 -6.56 -5.14 -0.48
N LEU A 118 -5.91 -6.06 0.22
CA LEU A 118 -4.97 -5.76 1.29
C LEU A 118 -3.77 -4.94 0.78
N LEU A 119 -3.18 -5.35 -0.35
CA LEU A 119 -2.05 -4.64 -0.94
C LEU A 119 -2.44 -3.27 -1.51
N LEU A 120 -3.63 -3.15 -2.12
CA LEU A 120 -4.16 -1.85 -2.57
C LEU A 120 -4.37 -0.90 -1.38
N PHE A 121 -4.93 -1.39 -0.27
CA PHE A 121 -5.13 -0.62 0.95
C PHE A 121 -3.79 -0.19 1.58
N GLN A 122 -2.83 -1.10 1.67
CA GLN A 122 -1.48 -0.82 2.16
C GLN A 122 -0.79 0.26 1.30
N GLY A 123 -0.89 0.15 -0.04
CA GLY A 123 -0.34 1.13 -0.97
C GLY A 123 -1.00 2.51 -0.85
N ALA A 124 -2.32 2.55 -0.67
CA ALA A 124 -3.06 3.80 -0.51
C ALA A 124 -2.68 4.52 0.79
N MET A 125 -2.64 3.80 1.91
CA MET A 125 -2.19 4.33 3.20
C MET A 125 -0.75 4.83 3.14
N LEU A 126 0.15 4.07 2.50
CA LEU A 126 1.53 4.49 2.31
C LEU A 126 1.62 5.78 1.49
N GLY A 127 0.86 5.86 0.40
CA GLY A 127 0.76 7.03 -0.45
C GLY A 127 0.31 8.29 0.29
N ILE A 128 -0.68 8.20 1.18
CA ILE A 128 -1.10 9.33 2.04
C ILE A 128 0.07 9.89 2.84
N VAL A 129 0.85 9.01 3.46
CA VAL A 129 1.91 9.38 4.41
C VAL A 129 3.10 10.07 3.73
N ILE A 130 3.42 9.70 2.49
CA ILE A 130 4.57 10.25 1.76
C ILE A 130 4.18 11.33 0.74
N SER A 131 2.90 11.70 0.64
CA SER A 131 2.43 12.70 -0.33
C SER A 131 2.76 14.12 0.11
N ASP A 132 3.44 14.87 -0.75
CA ASP A 132 3.85 16.26 -0.48
C ASP A 132 2.81 17.30 -0.91
N ASN A 133 1.72 16.89 -1.58
CA ASN A 133 0.65 17.81 -1.96
C ASN A 133 -0.76 17.28 -1.67
N ILE A 134 -1.68 18.23 -1.51
CA ILE A 134 -3.06 17.97 -1.10
C ILE A 134 -3.81 17.16 -2.15
N LEU A 135 -3.55 17.38 -3.45
CA LEU A 135 -4.25 16.65 -4.51
C LEU A 135 -3.89 15.17 -4.50
N LEU A 136 -2.60 14.84 -4.39
CA LEU A 136 -2.11 13.47 -4.34
C LEU A 136 -2.54 12.79 -3.04
N LEU A 137 -2.47 13.53 -1.92
CA LEU A 137 -3.03 13.08 -0.64
C LEU A 137 -4.52 12.74 -0.77
N LEU A 138 -5.31 13.58 -1.43
CA LEU A 138 -6.74 13.35 -1.66
C LEU A 138 -6.98 12.14 -2.57
N ILE A 139 -6.17 11.95 -3.62
CA ILE A 139 -6.26 10.76 -4.48
C ILE A 139 -6.01 9.48 -3.66
N PHE A 140 -4.97 9.46 -2.82
CA PHE A 140 -4.69 8.30 -1.97
C PHE A 140 -5.69 8.13 -0.83
N TRP A 141 -6.26 9.23 -0.33
CA TRP A 141 -7.35 9.20 0.63
C TRP A 141 -8.57 8.50 0.03
N GLU A 142 -9.03 8.93 -1.13
CA GLU A 142 -10.16 8.30 -1.84
C GLU A 142 -9.88 6.82 -2.13
N LEU A 143 -8.65 6.50 -2.53
CA LEU A 143 -8.23 5.12 -2.77
C LEU A 143 -8.25 4.28 -1.49
N THR A 144 -7.90 4.88 -0.34
CA THR A 144 -7.97 4.22 0.97
C THR A 144 -9.42 3.94 1.36
N SER A 145 -10.32 4.90 1.16
CA SER A 145 -11.77 4.71 1.38
C SER A 145 -12.36 3.63 0.46
N LEU A 146 -11.97 3.64 -0.82
CA LEU A 146 -12.43 2.63 -1.79
C LEU A 146 -11.92 1.23 -1.44
N THR A 147 -10.66 1.11 -1.04
CA THR A 147 -10.05 -0.18 -0.73
C THR A 147 -10.52 -0.73 0.61
N SER A 148 -10.79 0.12 1.61
CA SER A 148 -11.41 -0.30 2.87
C SER A 148 -12.83 -0.81 2.64
N PHE A 149 -13.62 -0.14 1.80
CA PHE A 149 -14.93 -0.61 1.36
C PHE A 149 -14.87 -2.01 0.74
N LEU A 150 -13.90 -2.24 -0.16
CA LEU A 150 -13.71 -3.54 -0.81
C LEU A 150 -13.28 -4.64 0.17
N LEU A 151 -12.45 -4.30 1.16
CA LEU A 151 -12.03 -5.23 2.22
C LEU A 151 -13.17 -5.59 3.17
N ILE A 152 -13.93 -4.60 3.66
CA ILE A 152 -15.09 -4.83 4.55
C ILE A 152 -16.17 -5.61 3.80
N GLY A 153 -16.40 -5.27 2.53
CA GLY A 153 -17.32 -5.95 1.64
C GLY A 153 -16.80 -7.28 1.09
N TYR A 154 -15.69 -7.85 1.58
CA TYR A 154 -15.11 -9.09 1.05
C TYR A 154 -16.10 -10.27 1.11
N TRP A 155 -16.78 -10.47 2.23
CA TRP A 155 -17.84 -11.47 2.36
C TRP A 155 -19.19 -10.93 1.89
N LYS A 156 -19.31 -10.68 0.58
CA LYS A 156 -20.51 -10.13 -0.09
C LYS A 156 -21.78 -10.96 0.11
N HIS A 157 -21.63 -12.23 0.44
CA HIS A 157 -22.75 -13.16 0.66
C HIS A 157 -23.45 -12.93 2.01
N LEU A 158 -22.79 -12.27 2.97
CA LEU A 158 -23.39 -11.90 4.24
C LEU A 158 -24.12 -10.55 4.12
N PRO A 159 -25.38 -10.43 4.57
CA PRO A 159 -26.10 -9.15 4.61
C PRO A 159 -25.33 -8.07 5.37
N GLU A 160 -24.69 -8.48 6.47
CA GLU A 160 -23.86 -7.64 7.35
C GLU A 160 -22.62 -7.09 6.62
N GLY A 161 -21.95 -7.90 5.79
CA GLY A 161 -20.80 -7.46 5.00
C GLY A 161 -21.17 -6.38 3.97
N ARG A 162 -22.35 -6.47 3.35
CA ARG A 162 -22.85 -5.42 2.44
C ARG A 162 -23.24 -4.14 3.17
N GLN A 163 -23.82 -4.26 4.36
CA GLN A 163 -24.26 -3.11 5.15
C GLN A 163 -23.08 -2.38 5.79
N GLY A 164 -22.11 -3.10 6.35
CA GLY A 164 -20.86 -2.53 6.88
C GLY A 164 -20.03 -1.83 5.82
N ALA A 165 -19.95 -2.39 4.61
CA ALA A 165 -19.29 -1.72 3.49
C ALA A 165 -19.99 -0.38 3.16
N ARG A 166 -21.31 -0.35 3.04
CA ARG A 166 -22.04 0.91 2.79
C ARG A 166 -21.82 1.97 3.86
N MET A 167 -21.74 1.58 5.14
CA MET A 167 -21.45 2.51 6.24
C MET A 167 -20.02 3.08 6.18
N ALA A 168 -19.06 2.36 5.60
CA ALA A 168 -17.68 2.82 5.48
C ALA A 168 -17.48 3.85 4.35
N LEU A 169 -18.40 3.93 3.38
CA LEU A 169 -18.39 4.93 2.29
C LEU A 169 -19.34 6.11 2.52
N ALA A 170 -20.19 6.06 3.54
CA ALA A 170 -21.19 7.08 3.86
C ALA A 170 -20.64 8.11 4.84
#